data_AF-A0A8T5UAR1-F1
#
_entry.id   AF-A0A8T5UAR1-F1
#
_cell.length_a   1.000
_cell.length_b   1.000
_cell.length_c   1.000
_cell.angle_alpha   90.00
_cell.angle_beta   90.00
_cell.angle_gamma   90.00
#
_symmetry.space_group_name_H-M   'P 1'
#
loop_
_entity.id
_entity.type
_entity.pdbx_description
1 polymer ?
#
loop_
_entity_poly.entity_id
_entity_poly.type
_entity_poly.pdbx_seq_one_letter_code
_entity_poly.pdbx_strand_id
1 'polypeptide(L)'
;MSTPDNLQSIVCNLIKEYLKKKPFFSIEDIVMFISNRVRTNPNLNKRSIEIIIKNLIKRRILIPGTKLMKNNIIEHPIRNEIYNYIRKNPSNVNDIMKAINIGSNQALWHLSCLEKFRFTRSTKIENQRIIFEYESNSDLDELYFYLKQDIVQDIINLLKKENTSFKITEIAANLKKNYNTVKKYLEILETLKILKIEKNKKRVLFRLDQEKYDNIRKSIIDSEL
;
A
#
# COMPACT_ATOMS: atom_id res chain seq x y z
N MET A 1 -29.72 26.72 -6.19
CA MET A 1 -29.24 25.78 -7.23
C MET A 1 -28.49 24.64 -6.54
N SER A 2 -28.80 23.39 -6.82
CA SER A 2 -28.09 22.25 -6.22
C SER A 2 -26.75 22.06 -6.92
N THR A 3 -25.64 22.15 -6.19
CA THR A 3 -24.31 21.88 -6.73
C THR A 3 -24.16 20.38 -7.08
N PRO A 4 -23.29 20.02 -8.04
CA PRO A 4 -23.02 18.61 -8.38
C PRO A 4 -22.67 17.74 -7.17
N ASP A 5 -21.95 18.29 -6.19
CA ASP A 5 -21.58 17.60 -4.95
C ASP A 5 -22.77 17.29 -4.06
N ASN A 6 -23.79 18.17 -4.03
CA ASN A 6 -25.01 17.96 -3.26
C ASN A 6 -25.84 16.79 -3.86
N LEU A 7 -25.93 16.71 -5.19
CA LEU A 7 -26.62 15.62 -5.88
C LEU A 7 -25.95 14.26 -5.64
N GLN A 8 -24.62 14.21 -5.68
CA GLN A 8 -23.87 13.00 -5.37
C GLN A 8 -24.08 12.56 -3.92
N SER A 9 -24.10 13.50 -2.97
CA SER A 9 -24.37 13.21 -1.55
C SER A 9 -25.75 12.57 -1.32
N ILE A 10 -26.79 13.13 -1.96
CA ILE A 10 -28.16 12.58 -1.91
C ILE A 10 -28.18 11.14 -2.43
N VAL A 11 -27.58 10.90 -3.60
CA VAL A 11 -27.51 9.56 -4.22
C VAL A 11 -26.75 8.60 -3.30
N CYS A 12 -25.61 9.00 -2.74
CA CYS A 12 -24.84 8.18 -1.79
C CYS A 12 -25.66 7.79 -0.55
N ASN A 13 -26.42 8.71 0.03
CA ASN A 13 -27.26 8.42 1.20
C ASN A 13 -28.38 7.43 0.88
N LEU A 14 -28.99 7.54 -0.31
CA LEU A 14 -30.02 6.59 -0.76
C LEU A 14 -29.43 5.20 -1.06
N ILE A 15 -28.20 5.13 -1.61
CA ILE A 15 -27.49 3.86 -1.78
C ILE A 15 -27.22 3.21 -0.41
N LYS A 16 -26.76 3.98 0.58
CA LYS A 16 -26.58 3.47 1.96
C LYS A 16 -27.89 2.92 2.53
N GLU A 17 -29.01 3.61 2.34
CA GLU A 17 -30.33 3.13 2.76
C GLU A 17 -30.67 1.80 2.07
N TYR A 18 -30.44 1.71 0.76
CA TYR A 18 -30.72 0.51 -0.04
C TYR A 18 -29.90 -0.70 0.44
N LEU A 19 -28.58 -0.52 0.62
CA LEU A 19 -27.65 -1.61 0.99
C LEU A 19 -27.88 -2.15 2.40
N LYS A 20 -28.48 -1.36 3.31
CA LYS A 20 -28.94 -1.87 4.61
C LYS A 20 -29.98 -2.98 4.45
N LYS A 21 -30.86 -2.88 3.45
CA LYS A 21 -31.98 -3.80 3.21
C LYS A 21 -31.59 -4.97 2.31
N LYS A 22 -30.75 -4.74 1.29
CA LYS A 22 -30.39 -5.76 0.30
C LYS A 22 -28.86 -5.87 0.12
N PRO A 23 -28.25 -7.05 0.35
CA PRO A 23 -26.80 -7.21 0.24
C PRO A 23 -26.23 -7.20 -1.15
N PHE A 24 -27.00 -7.75 -2.08
CA PHE A 24 -26.64 -7.87 -3.48
C PHE A 24 -27.57 -6.97 -4.27
N PHE A 25 -27.00 -6.32 -5.28
CA PHE A 25 -27.73 -5.36 -6.09
C PHE A 25 -27.21 -5.38 -7.52
N SER A 26 -28.14 -5.17 -8.46
CA SER A 26 -27.83 -4.73 -9.81
C SER A 26 -27.83 -3.21 -9.86
N ILE A 27 -27.12 -2.63 -10.84
CA ILE A 27 -27.13 -1.17 -11.03
C ILE A 27 -28.56 -0.70 -11.32
N GLU A 28 -29.30 -1.50 -12.09
CA GLU A 28 -30.68 -1.29 -12.47
C GLU A 28 -31.60 -1.18 -11.25
N ASP A 29 -31.44 -2.08 -10.27
CA ASP A 29 -32.26 -2.07 -9.06
C ASP A 29 -32.03 -0.81 -8.21
N ILE A 30 -30.76 -0.39 -8.08
CA ILE A 30 -30.42 0.84 -7.35
C ILE A 30 -30.96 2.06 -8.08
N VAL A 31 -30.78 2.12 -9.41
CA VAL A 31 -31.28 3.23 -10.23
C VAL A 31 -32.80 3.34 -10.08
N MET A 32 -33.52 2.22 -10.14
CA MET A 32 -34.97 2.19 -9.97
C MET A 32 -35.40 2.62 -8.56
N PHE A 33 -34.71 2.12 -7.52
CA PHE A 33 -34.98 2.52 -6.14
C PHE A 33 -34.79 4.02 -5.92
N ILE A 34 -33.67 4.58 -6.38
CA ILE A 34 -33.35 6.00 -6.22
C ILE A 34 -34.33 6.84 -7.03
N SER A 35 -34.58 6.48 -8.29
CA SER A 35 -35.53 7.21 -9.16
C SER A 35 -36.92 7.31 -8.53
N ASN A 36 -37.37 6.25 -7.84
CA ASN A 36 -38.64 6.27 -7.11
C ASN A 36 -38.65 7.19 -5.89
N ARG A 37 -37.50 7.39 -5.22
CA ARG A 37 -37.37 8.26 -4.05
C ARG A 37 -37.17 9.73 -4.40
N VAL A 38 -36.66 10.03 -5.58
CA VAL A 38 -36.34 11.42 -6.01
C VAL A 38 -37.24 11.90 -7.15
N ARG A 39 -38.43 11.30 -7.35
CA ARG A 39 -39.36 11.63 -8.45
C ARG A 39 -39.66 13.13 -8.58
N THR A 40 -39.72 13.84 -7.46
CA THR A 40 -40.03 15.28 -7.40
C THR A 40 -38.80 16.17 -7.61
N ASN A 41 -37.59 15.60 -7.69
CA ASN A 41 -36.36 16.36 -7.87
C ASN A 41 -35.99 16.45 -9.37
N PRO A 42 -36.18 17.62 -10.02
CA PRO A 42 -35.94 17.77 -11.45
C PRO A 42 -34.46 17.58 -11.84
N ASN A 43 -33.54 17.71 -10.88
CA ASN A 43 -32.10 17.58 -11.10
C ASN A 43 -31.60 16.13 -11.01
N LEU A 44 -32.46 15.16 -10.63
CA LEU A 44 -32.12 13.74 -10.50
C LEU A 44 -33.03 12.87 -11.38
N ASN A 45 -32.85 12.95 -12.69
CA ASN A 45 -33.46 12.01 -13.62
C ASN A 45 -32.68 10.68 -13.68
N LYS A 46 -33.30 9.63 -14.23
CA LYS A 46 -32.71 8.28 -14.34
C LYS A 46 -31.28 8.29 -14.93
N ARG A 47 -31.06 9.03 -16.01
CA ARG A 47 -29.75 9.14 -16.68
C ARG A 47 -28.69 9.78 -15.78
N SER A 48 -29.04 10.84 -15.05
CA SER A 48 -28.14 11.49 -14.11
C SER A 48 -27.74 10.57 -12.95
N ILE A 49 -28.69 9.80 -12.41
CA ILE A 49 -28.45 8.80 -11.36
C ILE A 49 -27.50 7.71 -11.86
N GLU A 50 -27.72 7.19 -13.08
CA GLU A 50 -26.84 6.21 -13.71
C GLU A 50 -25.41 6.73 -13.87
N ILE A 51 -25.24 7.98 -14.31
CA ILE A 51 -23.92 8.62 -14.44
C ILE A 51 -23.23 8.72 -13.07
N ILE A 52 -23.96 9.15 -12.04
CA ILE A 52 -23.42 9.25 -10.68
C ILE A 52 -22.98 7.86 -10.19
N ILE A 53 -23.81 6.83 -10.33
CA ILE A 53 -23.47 5.46 -9.90
C ILE A 53 -22.25 4.94 -10.65
N LYS A 54 -22.19 5.12 -11.98
CA LYS A 54 -21.01 4.73 -12.78
C LYS A 54 -19.75 5.43 -12.30
N ASN A 55 -19.83 6.72 -11.96
CA ASN A 55 -18.71 7.47 -11.38
C ASN A 55 -18.30 6.94 -10.00
N LEU A 56 -19.26 6.60 -9.12
CA LEU A 56 -18.98 5.99 -7.82
C LEU A 56 -18.26 4.64 -7.95
N ILE A 57 -18.69 3.81 -8.92
CA ILE A 57 -18.04 2.52 -9.21
C ILE A 57 -16.63 2.74 -9.76
N LYS A 58 -16.47 3.66 -10.73
CA LYS A 58 -15.15 4.02 -11.29
C LYS A 58 -14.16 4.46 -10.22
N ARG A 59 -14.62 5.24 -9.24
CA ARG A 59 -13.82 5.71 -8.09
C ARG A 59 -13.66 4.66 -6.98
N ARG A 60 -14.20 3.45 -7.15
CA ARG A 60 -14.25 2.40 -6.12
C ARG A 60 -14.89 2.88 -4.81
N ILE A 61 -15.82 3.83 -4.88
CA ILE A 61 -16.65 4.22 -3.73
C ILE A 61 -17.74 3.17 -3.48
N LEU A 62 -18.24 2.59 -4.57
CA LEU A 62 -19.23 1.52 -4.59
C LEU A 62 -18.66 0.33 -5.37
N ILE A 63 -18.89 -0.89 -4.91
CA ILE A 63 -18.52 -2.12 -5.63
C ILE A 63 -19.77 -2.99 -5.80
N PRO A 64 -20.20 -3.26 -7.05
CA PRO A 64 -21.33 -4.15 -7.32
C PRO A 64 -21.19 -5.51 -6.65
N GLY A 65 -22.31 -6.06 -6.16
CA GLY A 65 -22.34 -7.35 -5.48
C GLY A 65 -21.83 -7.33 -4.03
N THR A 66 -21.59 -6.15 -3.43
CA THR A 66 -21.21 -6.04 -2.02
C THR A 66 -22.04 -5.00 -1.27
N LYS A 67 -22.25 -5.21 0.04
CA LYS A 67 -22.83 -4.20 0.95
C LYS A 67 -21.89 -3.05 1.27
N LEU A 68 -20.62 -3.17 0.90
CA LEU A 68 -19.58 -2.28 1.38
C LEU A 68 -19.49 -1.03 0.49
N MET A 69 -19.28 0.10 1.14
CA MET A 69 -18.92 1.37 0.51
C MET A 69 -17.59 1.84 1.07
N LYS A 70 -16.84 2.66 0.31
CA LYS A 70 -15.48 3.07 0.68
C LYS A 70 -15.39 3.70 2.08
N ASN A 71 -16.37 4.51 2.49
CA ASN A 71 -16.38 5.12 3.82
C ASN A 71 -16.52 4.06 4.94
N ASN A 72 -17.32 3.02 4.73
CA ASN A 72 -17.53 1.95 5.71
C ASN A 72 -16.35 0.96 5.81
N ILE A 73 -15.34 1.06 4.94
CA ILE A 73 -14.18 0.17 4.98
C ILE A 73 -13.32 0.49 6.21
N ILE A 74 -12.91 1.74 6.38
CA ILE A 74 -12.06 2.16 7.51
C ILE A 74 -12.83 2.38 8.80
N GLU A 75 -14.16 2.48 8.77
CA GLU A 75 -15.00 2.51 9.98
C GLU A 75 -14.94 1.20 10.79
N HIS A 76 -14.48 0.09 10.18
CA HIS A 76 -14.36 -1.18 10.87
C HIS A 76 -13.03 -1.26 11.64
N PRO A 77 -13.04 -1.58 12.94
CA PRO A 77 -11.87 -1.47 13.82
C PRO A 77 -10.66 -2.25 13.29
N ILE A 78 -10.84 -3.54 12.97
CA ILE A 78 -9.74 -4.37 12.45
C ILE A 78 -9.19 -3.85 11.10
N ARG A 79 -10.05 -3.35 10.20
CA ARG A 79 -9.57 -2.82 8.91
C ARG A 79 -8.82 -1.51 9.09
N ASN A 80 -9.27 -0.67 10.02
CA ASN A 80 -8.59 0.55 10.39
C ASN A 80 -7.21 0.25 10.99
N GLU A 81 -7.12 -0.72 11.90
CA GLU A 81 -5.85 -1.16 12.48
C GLU A 81 -4.90 -1.71 11.41
N ILE A 82 -5.40 -2.58 10.51
CA ILE A 82 -4.60 -3.09 9.38
C ILE A 82 -4.09 -1.94 8.51
N TYR A 83 -4.96 -1.01 8.13
CA TYR A 83 -4.59 0.11 7.27
C TYR A 83 -3.55 1.02 7.93
N ASN A 84 -3.76 1.39 9.20
CA ASN A 84 -2.83 2.21 9.97
C ASN A 84 -1.48 1.52 10.20
N TYR A 85 -1.49 0.20 10.41
CA TYR A 85 -0.26 -0.58 10.50
C TYR A 85 0.50 -0.56 9.16
N ILE A 86 -0.17 -0.83 8.04
CA ILE A 86 0.45 -0.85 6.70
C ILE A 86 1.03 0.51 6.32
N ARG A 87 0.30 1.60 6.60
CA ARG A 87 0.77 2.97 6.30
C ARG A 87 2.11 3.28 6.97
N LYS A 88 2.31 2.79 8.20
CA LYS A 88 3.57 2.97 8.94
C LYS A 88 4.61 1.90 8.61
N ASN A 89 4.15 0.72 8.22
CA ASN A 89 4.95 -0.48 8.13
C ASN A 89 4.45 -1.38 6.99
N PRO A 90 4.84 -1.12 5.73
CA PRO A 90 4.59 -2.06 4.65
C PRO A 90 5.11 -3.45 5.02
N SER A 91 4.26 -4.46 4.89
CA SER A 91 4.47 -5.76 5.52
C SER A 91 3.79 -6.88 4.74
N ASN A 92 4.24 -8.12 4.96
CA ASN A 92 3.54 -9.30 4.47
C ASN A 92 2.31 -9.63 5.37
N VAL A 93 1.49 -10.58 4.92
CA VAL A 93 0.27 -11.00 5.64
C VAL A 93 0.58 -11.56 7.03
N ASN A 94 1.67 -12.32 7.18
CA ASN A 94 2.03 -12.96 8.45
C ASN A 94 2.41 -11.92 9.52
N ASP A 95 3.14 -10.87 9.13
CA ASP A 95 3.54 -9.80 10.03
C ASP A 95 2.32 -8.97 10.46
N ILE A 96 1.39 -8.72 9.54
CA ILE A 96 0.11 -8.06 9.85
C ILE A 96 -0.71 -8.91 10.83
N MET A 97 -0.81 -10.22 10.60
CA MET A 97 -1.52 -11.15 11.49
C MET A 97 -0.95 -11.12 12.91
N LYS A 98 0.38 -11.14 13.04
CA LYS A 98 1.07 -11.09 14.34
C LYS A 98 0.86 -9.75 15.04
N ALA A 99 0.99 -8.64 14.30
CA ALA A 99 0.87 -7.31 14.87
C ALA A 99 -0.54 -7.00 15.40
N ILE A 100 -1.57 -7.52 14.73
CA ILE A 100 -2.99 -7.22 15.02
C ILE A 100 -3.66 -8.38 15.77
N ASN A 101 -2.97 -9.51 15.92
CA ASN A 101 -3.47 -10.72 16.58
C ASN A 101 -4.78 -11.26 15.97
N ILE A 102 -4.77 -11.48 14.65
CA ILE A 102 -5.92 -12.01 13.89
C ILE A 102 -5.58 -13.27 13.10
N GLY A 103 -6.58 -14.12 12.88
CA GLY A 103 -6.43 -15.34 12.09
C GLY A 103 -6.26 -15.07 10.59
N SER A 104 -5.62 -16.02 9.89
CA SER A 104 -5.27 -15.90 8.46
C SER A 104 -6.47 -15.56 7.56
N ASN A 105 -7.58 -16.29 7.71
CA ASN A 105 -8.79 -16.05 6.90
C ASN A 105 -9.36 -14.64 7.13
N GLN A 106 -9.34 -14.16 8.37
CA GLN A 106 -9.79 -12.80 8.68
C GLN A 106 -8.86 -11.76 8.07
N ALA A 107 -7.54 -11.92 8.22
CA ALA A 107 -6.55 -11.03 7.64
C ALA A 107 -6.70 -10.94 6.11
N LEU A 108 -6.80 -12.08 5.42
CA LEU A 108 -6.99 -12.14 3.97
C LEU A 108 -8.29 -11.47 3.52
N TRP A 109 -9.39 -11.69 4.25
CA TRP A 109 -10.66 -11.05 3.93
C TRP A 109 -10.61 -9.53 4.11
N HIS A 110 -10.04 -9.06 5.22
CA HIS A 110 -9.87 -7.64 5.50
C HIS A 110 -8.96 -6.96 4.48
N LEU A 111 -7.82 -7.58 4.14
CA LEU A 111 -6.90 -7.08 3.11
C LEU A 111 -7.56 -7.04 1.73
N SER A 112 -8.32 -8.07 1.36
CA SER A 112 -9.08 -8.06 0.10
C SER A 112 -10.07 -6.90 0.05
N CYS A 113 -10.71 -6.58 1.17
CA CYS A 113 -11.60 -5.41 1.26
C CYS A 113 -10.79 -4.11 1.08
N LEU A 114 -9.67 -3.94 1.79
CA LEU A 114 -8.84 -2.73 1.69
C LEU A 114 -8.32 -2.51 0.26
N GLU A 115 -7.85 -3.56 -0.41
CA GLU A 115 -7.35 -3.48 -1.79
C GLU A 115 -8.45 -3.18 -2.81
N LYS A 116 -9.61 -3.85 -2.70
CA LYS A 116 -10.76 -3.62 -3.59
C LYS A 116 -11.19 -2.16 -3.60
N PHE A 117 -11.11 -1.50 -2.44
CA PHE A 117 -11.48 -0.09 -2.26
C PHE A 117 -10.30 0.88 -2.37
N ARG A 118 -9.12 0.39 -2.78
CA ARG A 118 -7.89 1.18 -3.00
C ARG A 118 -7.43 1.96 -1.76
N PHE A 119 -7.46 1.32 -0.61
CA PHE A 119 -6.74 1.78 0.58
C PHE A 119 -5.32 1.22 0.61
N THR A 120 -5.16 -0.01 0.15
CA THR A 120 -3.89 -0.70 0.06
C THR A 120 -3.67 -1.25 -1.34
N ARG A 121 -2.44 -1.62 -1.64
CA ARG A 121 -2.03 -2.38 -2.83
C ARG A 121 -1.01 -3.43 -2.41
N SER A 122 -0.86 -4.49 -3.19
CA SER A 122 0.18 -5.48 -2.94
C SER A 122 1.12 -5.63 -4.12
N THR A 123 2.40 -5.78 -3.82
CA THR A 123 3.47 -6.04 -4.78
C THR A 123 4.15 -7.35 -4.38
N LYS A 124 4.57 -8.14 -5.37
CA LYS A 124 5.38 -9.33 -5.13
C LYS A 124 6.86 -8.92 -5.13
N ILE A 125 7.53 -9.09 -4.00
CA ILE A 125 8.97 -8.85 -3.84
C ILE A 125 9.59 -10.19 -3.42
N GLU A 126 10.53 -10.69 -4.23
CA GLU A 126 10.99 -12.08 -4.16
C GLU A 126 9.81 -13.08 -4.21
N ASN A 127 9.65 -13.90 -3.17
CA ASN A 127 8.55 -14.86 -3.01
C ASN A 127 7.50 -14.41 -1.99
N GLN A 128 7.52 -13.14 -1.59
CA GLN A 128 6.59 -12.58 -0.61
C GLN A 128 5.64 -11.58 -1.25
N ARG A 129 4.39 -11.62 -0.79
CA ARG A 129 3.40 -10.58 -1.08
C ARG A 129 3.50 -9.52 0.00
N ILE A 130 4.00 -8.35 -0.37
CA ILE A 130 4.12 -7.20 0.54
C ILE A 130 2.96 -6.25 0.24
N ILE A 131 2.32 -5.76 1.29
CA ILE A 131 1.20 -4.83 1.21
C ILE A 131 1.68 -3.44 1.57
N PHE A 132 1.36 -2.47 0.71
CA PHE A 132 1.68 -1.05 0.81
C PHE A 132 0.40 -0.22 0.84
N GLU A 133 0.50 1.03 1.28
CA GLU A 133 -0.56 2.01 1.10
C GLU A 133 -0.79 2.28 -0.39
N TYR A 134 -2.05 2.44 -0.81
CA TYR A 134 -2.40 2.58 -2.22
C TYR A 134 -1.74 3.79 -2.89
N GLU A 135 -1.71 4.93 -2.20
CA GLU A 135 -1.17 6.20 -2.71
C GLU A 135 0.36 6.32 -2.54
N SER A 136 1.02 5.36 -1.86
CA SER A 136 2.47 5.37 -1.71
C SER A 136 3.18 5.14 -3.04
N ASN A 137 4.36 5.76 -3.22
CA ASN A 137 5.13 5.66 -4.47
C ASN A 137 5.59 4.23 -4.73
N SER A 138 5.03 3.58 -5.75
CA SER A 138 5.34 2.20 -6.15
C SER A 138 6.78 1.99 -6.61
N ASP A 139 7.42 3.04 -7.12
CA ASP A 139 8.80 2.95 -7.61
C ASP A 139 9.80 2.76 -6.45
N LEU A 140 9.37 3.03 -5.21
CA LEU A 140 10.17 2.89 -4.00
C LEU A 140 9.85 1.62 -3.21
N ASP A 141 8.91 0.78 -3.64
CA ASP A 141 8.47 -0.41 -2.90
C ASP A 141 9.63 -1.34 -2.50
N GLU A 142 10.45 -1.69 -3.49
CA GLU A 142 11.54 -2.63 -3.31
C GLU A 142 12.62 -2.05 -2.39
N LEU A 143 12.88 -0.75 -2.57
CA LEU A 143 13.80 0.02 -1.74
C LEU A 143 13.34 0.05 -0.28
N TYR A 144 12.08 0.38 -0.03
CA TYR A 144 11.44 0.35 1.28
C TYR A 144 11.57 -1.02 1.94
N PHE A 145 11.23 -2.07 1.18
CA PHE A 145 11.26 -3.44 1.68
C PHE A 145 12.66 -3.84 2.14
N TYR A 146 13.69 -3.60 1.34
CA TYR A 146 15.05 -4.00 1.69
C TYR A 146 15.66 -3.12 2.77
N LEU A 147 15.40 -1.81 2.75
CA LEU A 147 15.91 -0.93 3.80
C LEU A 147 15.36 -1.29 5.18
N LYS A 148 14.19 -1.91 5.29
CA LYS A 148 13.68 -2.36 6.60
C LYS A 148 14.37 -3.62 7.14
N GLN A 149 15.09 -4.36 6.31
CA GLN A 149 15.71 -5.63 6.72
C GLN A 149 16.90 -5.38 7.65
N ASP A 150 16.96 -6.08 8.78
CA ASP A 150 18.01 -5.93 9.80
C ASP A 150 19.42 -6.07 9.20
N ILE A 151 19.63 -7.09 8.35
CA ILE A 151 20.93 -7.30 7.71
C ILE A 151 21.33 -6.17 6.75
N VAL A 152 20.36 -5.53 6.08
CA VAL A 152 20.62 -4.38 5.22
C VAL A 152 20.99 -3.17 6.07
N GLN A 153 20.28 -2.95 7.19
CA GLN A 153 20.63 -1.91 8.15
C GLN A 153 22.02 -2.13 8.75
N ASP A 154 22.36 -3.37 9.11
CA ASP A 154 23.69 -3.74 9.61
C ASP A 154 24.79 -3.41 8.58
N ILE A 155 24.59 -3.77 7.31
CA ILE A 155 25.51 -3.45 6.22
C ILE A 155 25.66 -1.93 6.06
N ILE A 156 24.55 -1.20 5.98
CA ILE A 156 24.56 0.26 5.80
C ILE A 156 25.25 0.94 6.98
N ASN A 157 24.96 0.53 8.21
CA ASN A 157 25.58 1.09 9.42
C ASN A 157 27.09 0.84 9.47
N LEU A 158 27.53 -0.36 9.10
CA LEU A 158 28.96 -0.68 8.98
C LEU A 158 29.66 0.23 7.96
N LEU A 159 29.10 0.33 6.75
CA LEU A 159 29.66 1.15 5.67
C LEU A 159 29.65 2.64 6.01
N LYS A 160 28.63 3.11 6.73
CA LYS A 160 28.49 4.51 7.16
C LYS A 160 29.50 4.89 8.25
N LYS A 161 29.69 4.03 9.26
CA LYS A 161 30.56 4.30 10.41
C LYS A 161 32.03 4.45 9.99
N GLU A 162 32.49 3.57 9.10
CA GLU A 162 33.90 3.45 8.76
C GLU A 162 34.30 4.34 7.57
N ASN A 163 33.32 4.96 6.86
CA ASN A 163 33.48 5.80 5.66
C ASN A 163 34.51 5.27 4.64
N THR A 164 34.64 3.96 4.56
CA THR A 164 35.65 3.25 3.78
C THR A 164 35.02 2.14 2.95
N SER A 165 35.74 1.71 1.92
CA SER A 165 35.30 0.70 0.98
C SER A 165 35.73 -0.68 1.46
N PHE A 166 34.78 -1.62 1.58
CA PHE A 166 35.04 -2.96 2.11
C PHE A 166 34.90 -4.04 1.04
N LYS A 167 35.64 -5.15 1.22
CA LYS A 167 35.36 -6.41 0.51
C LYS A 167 34.16 -7.11 1.14
N ILE A 168 33.47 -7.93 0.34
CA ILE A 168 32.40 -8.82 0.83
C ILE A 168 32.88 -9.68 2.01
N THR A 169 34.09 -10.23 1.94
CA THR A 169 34.68 -11.05 3.02
C THR A 169 34.86 -10.28 4.31
N GLU A 170 35.22 -8.99 4.23
CA GLU A 170 35.42 -8.12 5.39
C GLU A 170 34.07 -7.74 6.00
N ILE A 171 33.06 -7.44 5.17
CA ILE A 171 31.69 -7.17 5.63
C ILE A 171 31.13 -8.42 6.33
N ALA A 172 31.26 -9.59 5.71
CA ALA A 172 30.79 -10.85 6.29
C ALA A 172 31.46 -11.16 7.64
N ALA A 173 32.78 -10.93 7.75
CA ALA A 173 33.51 -11.12 8.99
C ALA A 173 33.08 -10.14 10.09
N ASN A 174 32.95 -8.85 9.77
CA ASN A 174 32.54 -7.82 10.72
C ASN A 174 31.11 -8.05 11.24
N LEU A 175 30.19 -8.41 10.35
CA LEU A 175 28.79 -8.65 10.70
C LEU A 175 28.55 -10.05 11.28
N LYS A 176 29.56 -10.94 11.25
CA LYS A 176 29.44 -12.37 11.58
C LYS A 176 28.28 -13.04 10.83
N LYS A 177 28.10 -12.70 9.54
CA LYS A 177 27.05 -13.24 8.66
C LYS A 177 27.65 -14.13 7.58
N ASN A 178 26.82 -14.99 7.00
CA ASN A 178 27.24 -15.85 5.90
C ASN A 178 27.61 -15.01 4.66
N TYR A 179 28.73 -15.36 4.02
CA TYR A 179 29.24 -14.68 2.83
C TYR A 179 28.21 -14.57 1.70
N ASN A 180 27.48 -15.66 1.40
CA ASN A 180 26.48 -15.68 0.32
C ASN A 180 25.29 -14.77 0.64
N THR A 181 24.88 -14.70 1.91
CA THR A 181 23.83 -13.80 2.35
C THR A 181 24.25 -12.35 2.17
N VAL A 182 25.46 -11.99 2.63
CA VAL A 182 26.00 -10.63 2.46
C VAL A 182 26.13 -10.28 0.97
N LYS A 183 26.67 -11.19 0.16
CA LYS A 183 26.80 -11.02 -1.29
C LYS A 183 25.43 -10.72 -1.93
N LYS A 184 24.40 -11.51 -1.63
CA LYS A 184 23.03 -11.30 -2.13
C LYS A 184 22.55 -9.87 -1.84
N TYR A 185 22.66 -9.41 -0.59
CA TYR A 185 22.18 -8.08 -0.22
C TYR A 185 23.03 -6.95 -0.80
N LEU A 186 24.34 -7.14 -0.99
CA LEU A 186 25.18 -6.15 -1.67
C LEU A 186 24.79 -5.99 -3.15
N GLU A 187 24.50 -7.09 -3.86
CA GLU A 187 24.02 -7.05 -5.25
C GLU A 187 22.67 -6.33 -5.36
N ILE A 188 21.76 -6.55 -4.39
CA ILE A 188 20.49 -5.83 -4.31
C ILE A 188 20.72 -4.34 -4.08
N LEU A 189 21.54 -3.97 -3.10
CA LEU A 189 21.83 -2.56 -2.77
C LEU A 189 22.58 -1.84 -3.91
N GLU A 190 23.41 -2.55 -4.67
CA GLU A 190 24.01 -2.07 -5.91
C GLU A 190 22.95 -1.81 -6.98
N THR A 191 22.03 -2.75 -7.20
CA THR A 191 20.93 -2.61 -8.18
C THR A 191 20.04 -1.42 -7.84
N LEU A 192 19.77 -1.20 -6.55
CA LEU A 192 19.04 -0.05 -6.02
C LEU A 192 19.87 1.25 -6.03
N LYS A 193 21.13 1.19 -6.49
CA LYS A 193 22.08 2.31 -6.60
C LYS A 193 22.33 3.02 -5.27
N ILE A 194 22.31 2.28 -4.17
CA ILE A 194 22.66 2.77 -2.82
C ILE A 194 24.17 2.63 -2.58
N LEU A 195 24.83 1.74 -3.30
CA LEU A 195 26.26 1.48 -3.17
C LEU A 195 27.03 1.96 -4.40
N LYS A 196 28.25 2.43 -4.16
CA LYS A 196 29.30 2.65 -5.17
C LYS A 196 30.27 1.48 -5.15
N ILE A 197 30.66 1.02 -6.33
CA ILE A 197 31.68 0.00 -6.50
C ILE A 197 32.99 0.65 -6.91
N GLU A 198 34.04 0.36 -6.15
CA GLU A 198 35.40 0.75 -6.47
C GLU A 198 36.17 -0.50 -6.91
N LYS A 199 36.61 -0.52 -8.18
CA LYS A 199 37.46 -1.59 -8.71
C LYS A 199 38.93 -1.21 -8.50
N ASN A 200 39.59 -1.85 -7.54
CA ASN A 200 41.02 -1.63 -7.31
C ASN A 200 41.83 -2.86 -7.74
N LYS A 201 42.53 -2.73 -8.88
CA LYS A 201 43.56 -3.63 -9.47
C LYS A 201 43.21 -5.13 -9.65
N LYS A 202 42.07 -5.62 -9.12
CA LYS A 202 41.39 -6.92 -9.28
C LYS A 202 40.32 -7.18 -8.19
N ARG A 203 40.17 -6.30 -7.20
CA ARG A 203 39.26 -6.44 -6.07
C ARG A 203 38.06 -5.49 -6.22
N VAL A 204 36.87 -6.02 -5.96
CA VAL A 204 35.61 -5.26 -5.91
C VAL A 204 35.43 -4.81 -4.47
N LEU A 205 35.38 -3.50 -4.25
CA LEU A 205 35.10 -2.88 -2.96
C LEU A 205 33.75 -2.17 -3.02
N PHE A 206 33.00 -2.25 -1.92
CA PHE A 206 31.69 -1.64 -1.78
C PHE A 206 31.76 -0.48 -0.82
N ARG A 207 31.19 0.65 -1.23
CA ARG A 207 31.07 1.86 -0.42
C ARG A 207 29.63 2.36 -0.46
N LEU A 208 29.17 2.95 0.64
CA LEU A 208 27.85 3.60 0.66
C LEU A 208 27.86 4.89 -0.16
N ASP A 209 26.88 5.06 -1.04
CA ASP A 209 26.59 6.35 -1.67
C ASP A 209 25.79 7.23 -0.70
N GLN A 210 26.49 7.95 0.17
CA GLN A 210 25.88 8.68 1.29
C GLN A 210 24.83 9.69 0.82
N GLU A 211 25.13 10.47 -0.22
CA GLU A 211 24.20 11.47 -0.77
C GLU A 211 22.90 10.82 -1.26
N LYS A 212 23.03 9.71 -2.00
CA LYS A 212 21.88 9.01 -2.55
C LYS A 212 21.06 8.32 -1.47
N TYR A 213 21.73 7.70 -0.50
CA TYR A 213 21.07 7.10 0.65
C TYR A 213 20.30 8.15 1.47
N ASP A 214 20.88 9.32 1.73
CA ASP A 214 20.22 10.38 2.49
C ASP A 214 19.04 10.98 1.72
N ASN A 215 19.15 11.14 0.39
CA ASN A 215 18.04 11.58 -0.45
C ASN A 215 16.89 10.57 -0.45
N ILE A 216 17.20 9.28 -0.60
CA ILE A 216 16.22 8.19 -0.50
C ILE A 216 15.52 8.21 0.86
N ARG A 217 16.30 8.33 1.93
CA ARG A 217 15.78 8.31 3.30
C ARG A 217 14.85 9.50 3.56
N LYS A 218 15.15 10.68 3.02
CA LYS A 218 14.26 11.84 3.06
C LYS A 218 12.97 11.57 2.30
N SER A 219 13.05 11.09 1.06
CA SER A 219 11.86 10.75 0.26
C SER A 219 10.97 9.71 0.93
N ILE A 220 11.57 8.78 1.69
CA ILE A 220 10.85 7.81 2.49
C ILE A 220 10.13 8.51 3.66
N ILE A 221 10.85 9.25 4.49
CA ILE A 221 10.29 9.94 5.67
C ILE A 221 9.21 10.97 5.27
N ASP A 222 9.43 11.72 4.20
CA ASP A 222 8.48 12.73 3.71
C ASP A 222 7.19 12.09 3.15
N SER A 223 7.24 10.81 2.75
CA SER A 223 6.05 10.06 2.35
C SER A 223 5.29 9.40 3.52
N GLU A 224 5.85 9.46 4.73
CA GLU A 224 5.19 8.99 5.97
C GLU A 224 4.40 10.11 6.69
N LEU A 225 4.66 11.39 6.34
CA LEU A 225 3.98 12.59 6.85
C LEU A 225 2.70 12.91 6.05
#